data_AF-A0A3M0I0I9-F1
#
_entry.id   AF-A0A3M0I0I9-F1
#
_cell.length_a   1.000
_cell.length_b   1.000
_cell.length_c   1.000
_cell.angle_alpha   90.00
_cell.angle_beta   90.00
_cell.angle_gamma   90.00
#
_symmetry.space_group_name_H-M   'P 1'
#
loop_
_entity.id
_entity.type
_entity.pdbx_description
1 polymer ?
#
loop_
_entity_poly.entity_id
_entity_poly.type
_entity_poly.pdbx_seq_one_letter_code
_entity_poly.pdbx_strand_id
1 'polypeptide(L)'
;MRPDLAIEKLEALKNVGHDVADAPNHWAKIGSWRANINEVVGRALGKDHALLERLEHAWRSGPMYGDYTEVDLLHMRLEMVEQTRQLIASAIYALGLAAEVDEPVDESSFDPELWAHVRGLVDAGDWGKVATQAAVFTEDKVRKWSNQDGAVVGKNMYAHALSNAGELRLGAQSNEWEGWRNLGMGFAQATSNVDRHHVQIRPDLKRYAVGVLGLASLLLTQMRHAHAELIEQRDSSAS
;
A
#
# COMPACT_ATOMS: atom_id res chain seq x y z
N MET A 1 -11.56 -2.86 -7.66
CA MET A 1 -11.73 -3.29 -6.24
C MET A 1 -10.34 -3.59 -5.69
N ARG A 2 -10.04 -3.30 -4.41
CA ARG A 2 -8.70 -3.59 -3.85
C ARG A 2 -8.44 -5.11 -3.79
N PRO A 3 -7.22 -5.59 -4.10
CA PRO A 3 -6.89 -7.02 -4.07
C PRO A 3 -7.23 -7.72 -2.76
N ASP A 4 -6.84 -7.17 -1.60
CA ASP A 4 -7.10 -7.78 -0.28
C ASP A 4 -8.60 -8.01 -0.01
N LEU A 5 -9.43 -7.02 -0.34
CA LEU A 5 -10.88 -7.10 -0.18
C LEU A 5 -11.50 -8.11 -1.17
N ALA A 6 -10.93 -8.21 -2.37
CA ALA A 6 -11.37 -9.20 -3.36
C ALA A 6 -11.00 -10.62 -2.90
N ILE A 7 -9.80 -10.82 -2.37
CA ILE A 7 -9.34 -12.10 -1.80
C ILE A 7 -10.24 -12.53 -0.65
N GLU A 8 -10.52 -11.64 0.32
CA GLU A 8 -11.43 -11.93 1.44
C GLU A 8 -12.82 -12.39 0.97
N LYS A 9 -13.41 -11.65 0.02
CA LYS A 9 -14.72 -11.98 -0.54
C LYS A 9 -14.72 -13.30 -1.31
N LEU A 10 -13.65 -13.56 -2.07
CA LEU A 10 -13.51 -14.80 -2.83
C LEU A 10 -13.31 -16.01 -1.92
N GLU A 11 -12.55 -15.89 -0.82
CA GLU A 11 -12.43 -16.97 0.17
C GLU A 11 -13.78 -17.29 0.82
N ALA A 12 -14.55 -16.26 1.19
CA ALA A 12 -15.90 -16.46 1.72
C ALA A 12 -16.80 -17.19 0.71
N LEU A 13 -16.75 -16.80 -0.57
CA LEU A 13 -17.52 -17.43 -1.65
C LEU A 13 -17.04 -18.87 -1.92
N LYS A 14 -15.74 -19.16 -1.83
CA LYS A 14 -15.17 -20.50 -2.01
C LYS A 14 -15.65 -21.48 -0.95
N ASN A 15 -15.81 -21.01 0.30
CA ASN A 15 -16.16 -21.86 1.44
C ASN A 15 -17.64 -22.27 1.46
N VAL A 16 -18.54 -21.47 0.88
CA VAL A 16 -19.99 -21.76 0.84
C VAL A 16 -20.43 -22.58 -0.38
N GLY A 17 -19.50 -22.98 -1.25
CA GLY A 17 -19.84 -23.63 -2.53
C GLY A 17 -20.64 -24.93 -2.36
N HIS A 18 -20.23 -25.81 -1.43
CA HIS A 18 -20.95 -27.06 -1.16
C HIS A 18 -22.34 -26.82 -0.56
N ASP A 19 -22.45 -25.88 0.40
CA ASP A 19 -23.75 -25.53 1.01
C ASP A 19 -24.75 -25.01 -0.03
N VAL A 20 -24.26 -24.29 -1.04
CA VAL A 20 -25.06 -23.81 -2.17
C VAL A 20 -25.52 -24.97 -3.07
N ALA A 21 -24.69 -26.00 -3.24
CA ALA A 21 -25.02 -27.20 -4.01
C ALA A 21 -26.05 -28.09 -3.31
N ASP A 22 -26.00 -28.19 -1.99
CA ASP A 22 -26.88 -29.08 -1.21
C ASP A 22 -28.20 -28.42 -0.81
N ALA A 23 -28.38 -27.13 -1.12
CA ALA A 23 -29.59 -26.40 -0.76
C ALA A 23 -30.86 -26.91 -1.50
N PRO A 24 -32.04 -26.90 -0.84
CA PRO A 24 -33.31 -27.25 -1.48
C PRO A 24 -33.65 -26.40 -2.72
N ASN A 25 -33.14 -25.17 -2.77
CA ASN A 25 -33.28 -24.24 -3.91
C ASN A 25 -31.93 -23.99 -4.61
N HIS A 26 -31.10 -25.03 -4.72
CA HIS A 26 -29.72 -24.98 -5.22
C HIS A 26 -29.57 -24.17 -6.51
N TRP A 27 -30.44 -24.31 -7.52
CA TRP A 27 -30.28 -23.55 -8.78
C TRP A 27 -30.34 -22.03 -8.60
N ALA A 28 -31.23 -21.54 -7.74
CA ALA A 28 -31.31 -20.11 -7.43
C ALA A 28 -30.09 -19.65 -6.63
N LYS A 29 -29.64 -20.48 -5.67
CA LYS A 29 -28.45 -20.20 -4.85
C LYS A 29 -27.18 -20.21 -5.68
N ILE A 30 -27.03 -21.15 -6.60
CA ILE A 30 -25.94 -21.25 -7.57
C ILE A 30 -25.94 -20.01 -8.47
N GLY A 31 -27.10 -19.60 -8.99
CA GLY A 31 -27.22 -18.38 -9.80
C GLY A 31 -26.73 -17.13 -9.07
N SER A 32 -27.13 -16.95 -7.81
CA SER A 32 -26.66 -15.82 -6.99
C SER A 32 -25.16 -15.93 -6.65
N TRP A 33 -24.69 -17.12 -6.30
CA TRP A 33 -23.28 -17.38 -6.00
C TRP A 33 -22.39 -17.06 -7.20
N ARG A 34 -22.77 -17.54 -8.39
CA ARG A 34 -22.11 -17.22 -9.67
C ARG A 34 -22.05 -15.72 -9.92
N ALA A 35 -23.17 -15.02 -9.78
CA ALA A 35 -23.22 -13.58 -10.02
C ALA A 35 -22.24 -12.82 -9.10
N ASN A 36 -22.18 -13.21 -7.83
CA ASN A 36 -21.27 -12.61 -6.85
C ASN A 36 -19.79 -12.88 -7.19
N ILE A 37 -19.45 -14.10 -7.62
CA ILE A 37 -18.08 -14.44 -8.06
C ILE A 37 -17.69 -13.58 -9.26
N ASN A 38 -18.53 -13.55 -10.30
CA ASN A 38 -18.25 -12.79 -11.52
C ASN A 38 -18.09 -11.29 -11.24
N GLU A 39 -18.89 -10.74 -10.33
CA GLU A 39 -18.78 -9.32 -9.94
C GLU A 39 -17.47 -9.03 -9.21
N VAL A 40 -17.06 -9.89 -8.28
CA VAL A 40 -15.80 -9.70 -7.54
C VAL A 40 -14.60 -9.85 -8.48
N VAL A 41 -14.56 -10.91 -9.29
CA VAL A 41 -13.48 -11.15 -10.25
C VAL A 41 -13.41 -10.02 -11.29
N GLY A 42 -14.54 -9.63 -11.89
CA GLY A 42 -14.56 -8.59 -12.91
C GLY A 42 -14.21 -7.20 -12.39
N ARG A 43 -14.56 -6.86 -11.15
CA ARG A 43 -14.12 -5.60 -10.52
C ARG A 43 -12.67 -5.61 -10.07
N ALA A 44 -12.08 -6.78 -9.82
CA ALA A 44 -10.74 -6.89 -9.24
C ALA A 44 -9.66 -7.15 -10.31
N LEU A 45 -9.95 -8.00 -11.29
CA LEU A 45 -9.01 -8.39 -12.36
C LEU A 45 -9.35 -7.79 -13.73
N GLY A 46 -10.50 -7.12 -13.86
CA GLY A 46 -10.99 -6.55 -15.11
C GLY A 46 -11.99 -7.44 -15.83
N LYS A 47 -12.85 -6.82 -16.64
CA LYS A 47 -13.97 -7.50 -17.34
C LYS A 47 -13.53 -8.43 -18.47
N ASP A 48 -12.33 -8.21 -19.01
CA ASP A 48 -11.76 -9.00 -20.12
C ASP A 48 -10.78 -10.07 -19.64
N HIS A 49 -10.71 -10.31 -18.31
CA HIS A 49 -9.78 -11.28 -17.75
C HIS A 49 -10.18 -12.72 -18.11
N ALA A 50 -9.24 -13.53 -18.60
CA ALA A 50 -9.48 -14.90 -19.07
C ALA A 50 -10.16 -15.82 -18.03
N LEU A 51 -9.99 -15.54 -16.73
CA LEU A 51 -10.68 -16.28 -15.66
C LEU A 51 -12.21 -16.10 -15.70
N LEU A 52 -12.73 -14.95 -16.15
CA LEU A 52 -14.18 -14.76 -16.29
C LEU A 52 -14.77 -15.64 -17.38
N GLU A 53 -14.05 -15.82 -18.49
CA GLU A 53 -14.46 -16.73 -19.56
C GLU A 53 -14.46 -18.19 -19.07
N ARG A 54 -13.43 -18.58 -18.32
CA ARG A 54 -13.33 -19.93 -17.74
C ARG A 54 -14.42 -20.19 -16.70
N LEU A 55 -14.73 -19.20 -15.86
CA LEU A 55 -15.86 -19.26 -14.92
C LEU A 55 -17.16 -19.44 -15.71
N GLU A 56 -17.40 -18.61 -16.73
CA GLU A 56 -18.58 -18.73 -17.59
C GLU A 56 -18.72 -20.11 -18.24
N HIS A 57 -17.60 -20.71 -18.66
CA HIS A 57 -17.58 -22.05 -19.24
C HIS A 57 -17.94 -23.14 -18.22
N ALA A 58 -17.41 -23.07 -17.00
CA ALA A 58 -17.72 -24.03 -15.93
C ALA A 58 -19.23 -24.13 -15.65
N TRP A 59 -19.98 -23.05 -15.88
CA TRP A 59 -21.43 -23.01 -15.70
C TRP A 59 -22.25 -23.50 -16.89
N ARG A 60 -21.63 -23.64 -18.07
CA ARG A 60 -22.30 -24.05 -19.31
C ARG A 60 -22.26 -25.55 -19.55
N SER A 61 -21.47 -26.28 -18.77
CA SER A 61 -21.44 -27.75 -18.73
C SER A 61 -22.68 -28.33 -18.04
N GLY A 62 -23.86 -27.95 -18.51
CA GLY A 62 -25.13 -28.57 -18.13
C GLY A 62 -25.44 -29.79 -19.01
N PRO A 63 -26.35 -30.67 -18.58
CA PRO A 63 -26.71 -31.84 -19.37
C PRO A 63 -27.32 -31.43 -20.72
N MET A 64 -26.58 -31.68 -21.81
CA MET A 64 -27.13 -31.64 -23.15
C MET A 64 -27.76 -33.00 -23.45
N TYR A 65 -29.07 -33.10 -23.20
CA TYR A 65 -29.95 -34.19 -23.65
C TYR A 65 -29.58 -35.60 -23.16
N GLY A 66 -30.37 -36.13 -22.22
CA GLY A 66 -30.27 -37.52 -21.75
C GLY A 66 -31.25 -37.83 -20.61
N ASP A 67 -31.51 -39.12 -20.37
CA ASP A 67 -32.21 -39.60 -19.18
C ASP A 67 -31.23 -39.62 -18.00
N TYR A 68 -31.23 -38.55 -17.19
CA TYR A 68 -30.39 -38.44 -15.99
C TYR A 68 -31.17 -38.86 -14.76
N THR A 69 -30.53 -39.65 -13.90
CA THR A 69 -31.07 -39.91 -12.56
C THR A 69 -30.82 -38.71 -11.64
N GLU A 70 -31.53 -38.67 -10.51
CA GLU A 70 -31.31 -37.64 -9.48
C GLU A 70 -29.87 -37.67 -8.93
N VAL A 71 -29.25 -38.85 -8.87
CA VAL A 71 -27.85 -39.04 -8.47
C VAL A 71 -26.90 -38.44 -9.49
N ASP A 72 -27.18 -38.60 -10.79
CA ASP A 72 -26.35 -38.02 -11.86
C ASP A 72 -26.39 -36.48 -11.79
N LEU A 73 -27.58 -35.91 -11.60
CA LEU A 73 -27.77 -34.46 -11.46
C LEU A 73 -27.07 -33.90 -10.21
N LEU A 74 -27.03 -34.66 -9.11
CA LEU A 74 -26.27 -34.30 -7.92
C LEU A 74 -24.77 -34.30 -8.19
N HIS A 75 -24.22 -35.35 -8.80
CA HIS A 75 -22.80 -35.42 -9.13
C HIS A 75 -22.36 -34.29 -10.06
N MET A 76 -23.12 -34.02 -11.13
CA MET A 76 -22.83 -32.92 -12.05
C MET A 76 -22.78 -31.57 -11.32
N ARG A 77 -23.72 -31.34 -10.40
CA ARG A 77 -23.77 -30.10 -9.63
C ARG A 77 -22.57 -29.95 -8.69
N LEU A 78 -22.21 -31.01 -7.98
CA LEU A 78 -21.04 -31.02 -7.10
C LEU A 78 -19.74 -30.81 -7.89
N GLU A 79 -19.62 -31.43 -9.06
CA GLU A 79 -18.46 -31.26 -9.94
C GLU A 79 -18.34 -29.82 -10.46
N MET A 80 -19.45 -29.22 -10.92
CA MET A 80 -19.50 -27.82 -11.35
C MET A 80 -19.09 -26.87 -10.21
N VAL A 81 -19.58 -27.10 -8.99
CA VAL A 81 -19.20 -26.32 -7.81
C VAL A 81 -17.71 -26.45 -7.52
N GLU A 82 -17.16 -27.66 -7.58
CA GLU A 82 -15.75 -27.90 -7.31
C GLU A 82 -14.84 -27.26 -8.36
N GLN A 83 -15.17 -27.39 -9.65
CA GLN A 83 -14.46 -26.69 -10.73
C GLN A 83 -14.47 -25.18 -10.51
N THR A 84 -15.61 -24.63 -10.09
CA THR A 84 -15.71 -23.19 -9.76
C THR A 84 -14.83 -22.83 -8.57
N ARG A 85 -14.81 -23.63 -7.50
CA ARG A 85 -13.94 -23.38 -6.33
C ARG A 85 -12.46 -23.35 -6.70
N GLN A 86 -12.03 -24.21 -7.63
CA GLN A 86 -10.66 -24.20 -8.16
C GLN A 86 -10.36 -22.93 -8.98
N LEU A 87 -11.33 -22.45 -9.76
CA LEU A 87 -11.20 -21.18 -10.48
C LEU A 87 -11.18 -19.98 -9.52
N ILE A 88 -11.94 -20.01 -8.43
CA ILE A 88 -11.88 -19.00 -7.36
C ILE A 88 -10.49 -19.01 -6.72
N ALA A 89 -9.93 -20.19 -6.40
CA ALA A 89 -8.57 -20.30 -5.88
C ALA A 89 -7.52 -19.72 -6.85
N SER A 90 -7.70 -19.97 -8.15
CA SER A 90 -6.85 -19.37 -9.19
C SER A 90 -6.96 -17.85 -9.24
N ALA A 91 -8.17 -17.29 -9.06
CA ALA A 91 -8.38 -15.84 -8.98
C ALA A 91 -7.75 -15.23 -7.72
N ILE A 92 -7.86 -15.90 -6.58
CA ILE A 92 -7.20 -15.49 -5.32
C ILE A 92 -5.68 -15.44 -5.53
N TYR A 93 -5.10 -16.46 -6.17
CA TYR A 93 -3.67 -16.49 -6.48
C TYR A 93 -3.26 -15.34 -7.42
N ALA A 94 -4.00 -15.12 -8.52
CA ALA A 94 -3.73 -14.03 -9.44
C ALA A 94 -3.82 -12.65 -8.77
N LEU A 95 -4.77 -12.47 -7.86
CA LEU A 95 -4.89 -11.26 -7.05
C LEU A 95 -3.74 -11.11 -6.04
N GLY A 96 -3.26 -12.22 -5.47
CA GLY A 96 -2.05 -12.23 -4.64
C GLY A 96 -0.84 -11.74 -5.41
N LEU A 97 -0.62 -12.28 -6.62
CA LEU A 97 0.44 -11.81 -7.51
C LEU A 97 0.26 -10.33 -7.90
N ALA A 98 -0.96 -9.89 -8.23
CA ALA A 98 -1.22 -8.49 -8.56
C ALA A 98 -1.03 -7.55 -7.37
N ALA A 99 -1.25 -8.04 -6.14
CA ALA A 99 -0.93 -7.32 -4.91
C ALA A 99 0.59 -7.30 -4.64
N GLU A 100 1.31 -8.33 -5.09
CA GLU A 100 2.78 -8.41 -5.08
C GLU A 100 3.44 -7.63 -6.23
N VAL A 101 2.70 -7.24 -7.29
CA VAL A 101 3.19 -6.29 -8.30
C VAL A 101 3.34 -4.94 -7.62
N ASP A 102 4.51 -4.83 -7.02
CA ASP A 102 5.07 -3.68 -6.39
C ASP A 102 5.23 -2.62 -7.46
N GLU A 103 4.33 -1.63 -7.52
CA GLU A 103 4.54 -0.50 -8.41
C GLU A 103 5.96 0.06 -8.11
N PRO A 104 6.82 0.16 -9.14
CA PRO A 104 8.15 0.68 -8.94
C PRO A 104 8.02 2.08 -8.35
N VAL A 105 8.74 2.32 -7.27
CA VAL A 105 8.75 3.62 -6.60
C VAL A 105 9.34 4.62 -7.59
N ASP A 106 8.52 5.58 -8.03
CA ASP A 106 8.97 6.62 -8.95
C ASP A 106 10.00 7.52 -8.26
N GLU A 107 11.26 7.36 -8.65
CA GLU A 107 12.36 8.12 -8.06
C GLU A 107 12.23 9.63 -8.25
N SER A 108 11.54 10.08 -9.30
CA SER A 108 11.36 11.50 -9.59
C SER A 108 10.41 12.20 -8.60
N SER A 109 9.69 11.43 -7.80
CA SER A 109 8.77 11.93 -6.77
C SER A 109 9.44 12.29 -5.44
N PHE A 110 10.76 12.08 -5.28
CA PHE A 110 11.48 12.29 -4.02
C PHE A 110 12.59 13.34 -4.13
N ASP A 111 13.02 13.87 -2.97
CA ASP A 111 14.22 14.71 -2.91
C ASP A 111 15.44 13.93 -3.44
N PRO A 112 16.22 14.47 -4.40
CA PRO A 112 17.28 13.70 -5.06
C PRO A 112 18.39 13.21 -4.13
N GLU A 113 18.78 14.00 -3.12
CA GLU A 113 19.81 13.60 -2.17
C GLU A 113 19.30 12.54 -1.21
N LEU A 114 18.07 12.71 -0.71
CA LEU A 114 17.40 11.71 0.10
C LEU A 114 17.23 10.38 -0.67
N TRP A 115 16.82 10.44 -1.94
CA TRP A 115 16.72 9.25 -2.79
C TRP A 115 18.07 8.56 -2.94
N ALA A 116 19.13 9.33 -3.27
CA ALA A 116 20.48 8.78 -3.37
C ALA A 116 20.94 8.10 -2.07
N HIS A 117 20.56 8.64 -0.91
CA HIS A 117 20.87 8.07 0.41
C HIS A 117 20.17 6.72 0.67
N VAL A 118 18.92 6.55 0.20
CA VAL A 118 18.12 5.35 0.50
C VAL A 118 18.00 4.35 -0.65
N ARG A 119 18.43 4.70 -1.87
CA ARG A 119 18.25 3.88 -3.09
C ARG A 119 18.71 2.43 -2.89
N GLY A 120 19.90 2.22 -2.34
CA GLY A 120 20.43 0.88 -2.11
C GLY A 120 19.56 0.03 -1.15
N LEU A 121 18.84 0.66 -0.22
CA LEU A 121 17.92 -0.03 0.68
C LEU A 121 16.58 -0.33 0.01
N VAL A 122 16.12 0.57 -0.87
CA VAL A 122 14.93 0.37 -1.70
C VAL A 122 15.16 -0.81 -2.66
N ASP A 123 16.31 -0.83 -3.34
CA ASP A 123 16.68 -1.91 -4.27
C ASP A 123 16.82 -3.26 -3.55
N ALA A 124 17.31 -3.25 -2.30
CA ALA A 124 17.40 -4.44 -1.45
C ALA A 124 16.07 -4.87 -0.81
N GLY A 125 14.99 -4.09 -0.96
CA GLY A 125 13.71 -4.34 -0.30
C GLY A 125 13.73 -4.17 1.22
N ASP A 126 14.75 -3.49 1.76
CA ASP A 126 14.99 -3.26 3.20
C ASP A 126 14.11 -2.12 3.74
N TRP A 127 12.79 -2.21 3.53
CA TRP A 127 11.81 -1.14 3.77
C TRP A 127 11.79 -0.60 5.22
N GLY A 128 12.06 -1.45 6.22
CA GLY A 128 12.19 -1.01 7.61
C GLY A 128 13.38 -0.06 7.83
N LYS A 129 14.49 -0.30 7.13
CA LYS A 129 15.65 0.60 7.15
C LYS A 129 15.41 1.85 6.32
N VAL A 130 14.69 1.76 5.20
CA VAL A 130 14.32 2.93 4.37
C VAL A 130 13.64 4.00 5.22
N ALA A 131 12.60 3.63 5.98
CA ALA A 131 11.89 4.58 6.85
C ALA A 131 12.82 5.23 7.90
N THR A 132 13.66 4.43 8.54
CA THR A 132 14.62 4.88 9.56
C THR A 132 15.65 5.84 8.96
N GLN A 133 16.25 5.47 7.83
CA GLN A 133 17.29 6.25 7.17
C GLN A 133 16.75 7.54 6.58
N ALA A 134 15.51 7.55 6.08
CA ALA A 134 14.86 8.78 5.67
C ALA A 134 14.69 9.77 6.83
N ALA A 135 14.23 9.29 8.00
CA ALA A 135 14.08 10.14 9.19
C ALA A 135 15.43 10.69 9.68
N VAL A 136 16.46 9.84 9.76
CA VAL A 136 17.81 10.23 10.17
C VAL A 136 18.41 11.25 9.21
N PHE A 137 18.29 11.02 7.90
CA PHE A 137 18.81 11.93 6.88
C PHE A 137 18.13 13.30 6.96
N THR A 138 16.81 13.33 7.06
CA THR A 138 16.07 14.60 7.18
C THR A 138 16.43 15.35 8.46
N GLU A 139 16.57 14.65 9.59
CA GLU A 139 16.98 15.27 10.85
C GLU A 139 18.38 15.91 10.74
N ASP A 140 19.33 15.20 10.13
CA ASP A 140 20.70 15.71 9.92
C ASP A 140 20.72 16.96 9.02
N LYS A 141 19.96 16.96 7.92
CA LYS A 141 19.84 18.13 7.04
C LYS A 141 19.23 19.34 7.76
N VAL A 142 18.13 19.15 8.47
CA VAL A 142 17.47 20.23 9.22
C VAL A 142 18.41 20.79 10.29
N ARG A 143 19.17 19.93 10.97
CA ARG A 143 20.17 20.37 11.96
C ARG A 143 21.23 21.25 11.32
N LYS A 144 21.81 20.80 10.21
CA LYS A 144 22.83 21.56 9.46
C LYS A 144 22.30 22.91 8.98
N TRP A 145 21.10 22.93 8.39
CA TRP A 145 20.55 24.15 7.80
C TRP A 145 20.02 25.15 8.83
N SER A 146 19.62 24.69 10.01
CA SER A 146 19.16 25.57 11.11
C SER A 146 20.26 25.93 12.11
N ASN A 147 21.51 25.53 11.83
CA ASN A 147 22.69 25.78 12.68
C ASN A 147 22.48 25.39 14.15
N GLN A 148 21.72 24.31 14.38
CA GLN A 148 21.48 23.80 15.72
C GLN A 148 22.60 22.85 16.13
N ASP A 149 23.05 22.98 17.38
CA ASP A 149 23.98 22.04 17.98
C ASP A 149 23.28 20.69 18.28
N GLY A 150 24.09 19.66 18.56
CA GLY A 150 23.57 18.31 18.81
C GLY A 150 22.75 18.17 20.10
N ALA A 151 22.54 19.25 20.87
CA ALA A 151 21.80 19.22 22.13
C ALA A 151 20.28 19.20 21.92
N VAL A 152 19.79 19.73 20.79
CA VAL A 152 18.37 19.74 20.45
C VAL A 152 18.06 18.62 19.46
N VAL A 153 17.25 17.65 19.88
CA VAL A 153 16.93 16.45 19.10
C VAL A 153 15.43 16.24 18.90
N GLY A 154 15.08 15.50 17.84
CA GLY A 154 13.71 15.11 17.53
C GLY A 154 12.75 16.30 17.47
N LYS A 155 11.58 16.17 18.11
CA LYS A 155 10.51 17.19 18.01
C LYS A 155 10.95 18.60 18.38
N ASN A 156 11.85 18.75 19.36
CA ASN A 156 12.26 20.06 19.85
C ASN A 156 13.15 20.77 18.81
N MET A 157 13.92 20.01 18.04
CA MET A 157 14.77 20.53 16.97
C MET A 157 13.91 21.15 15.87
N TYR A 158 12.90 20.42 15.40
CA TYR A 158 11.93 20.93 14.44
C TYR A 158 11.11 22.09 15.01
N ALA A 159 10.69 22.01 16.28
CA ALA A 159 9.95 23.08 16.93
C ALA A 159 10.73 24.40 16.97
N HIS A 160 12.05 24.34 17.09
CA HIS A 160 12.94 25.49 17.11
C HIS A 160 13.24 25.97 15.67
N ALA A 161 13.67 25.06 14.80
CA ALA A 161 14.07 25.35 13.42
C ALA A 161 12.93 26.00 12.61
N LEU A 162 11.70 25.50 12.80
CA LEU A 162 10.49 25.93 12.09
C LEU A 162 9.65 26.93 12.89
N SER A 163 10.16 27.46 13.99
CA SER A 163 9.45 28.51 14.73
C SER A 163 9.35 29.80 13.91
N ASN A 164 8.49 30.74 14.33
CA ASN A 164 8.38 32.03 13.65
C ASN A 164 9.71 32.84 13.65
N ALA A 165 10.58 32.60 14.62
CA ALA A 165 11.93 33.19 14.68
C ALA A 165 13.03 32.21 14.22
N GLY A 166 12.67 31.04 13.71
CA GLY A 166 13.60 30.00 13.32
C GLY A 166 14.19 30.24 11.93
N GLU A 167 15.44 29.81 11.73
CA GLU A 167 16.16 29.97 10.45
C GLU A 167 15.44 29.30 9.26
N LEU A 168 14.65 28.25 9.52
CA LEU A 168 13.96 27.48 8.49
C LEU A 168 12.45 27.73 8.49
N ARG A 169 11.96 28.86 9.00
CA ARG A 169 10.52 29.18 9.01
C ARG A 169 9.89 28.98 7.62
N LEU A 170 8.83 28.20 7.53
CA LEU A 170 8.11 27.93 6.28
C LEU A 170 6.71 28.53 6.29
N GLY A 171 6.23 29.00 5.14
CA GLY A 171 4.92 29.60 4.95
C GLY A 171 4.96 31.14 4.93
N ALA A 172 3.91 31.74 4.38
CA ALA A 172 3.75 33.20 4.28
C ALA A 172 2.88 33.78 5.41
N GLN A 173 1.94 32.98 5.93
CA GLN A 173 0.95 33.40 6.93
C GLN A 173 1.10 32.61 8.23
N SER A 174 0.59 33.16 9.34
CA SER A 174 0.73 32.57 10.68
C SER A 174 0.18 31.14 10.79
N ASN A 175 -0.95 30.85 10.15
CA ASN A 175 -1.53 29.52 10.08
C ASN A 175 -0.64 28.52 9.32
N GLU A 176 0.02 28.96 8.25
CA GLU A 176 0.96 28.13 7.50
C GLU A 176 2.22 27.85 8.32
N TRP A 177 2.76 28.87 9.03
CA TRP A 177 3.92 28.71 9.91
C TRP A 177 3.67 27.64 10.97
N GLU A 178 2.52 27.70 11.63
CA GLU A 178 2.11 26.72 12.62
C GLU A 178 1.91 25.33 12.00
N GLY A 179 1.30 25.27 10.81
CA GLY A 179 1.11 24.02 10.06
C GLY A 179 2.43 23.31 9.78
N TRP A 180 3.40 24.01 9.20
CA TRP A 180 4.71 23.45 8.88
C TRP A 180 5.50 23.04 10.12
N ARG A 181 5.47 23.87 11.17
CA ARG A 181 6.12 23.55 12.45
C ARG A 181 5.52 22.28 13.07
N ASN A 182 4.19 22.18 13.11
CA ASN A 182 3.49 21.02 13.63
C ASN A 182 3.76 19.77 12.79
N LEU A 183 3.87 19.91 11.46
CA LEU A 183 4.23 18.82 10.57
C LEU A 183 5.64 18.29 10.85
N GLY A 184 6.64 19.17 10.99
CA GLY A 184 8.01 18.77 11.32
C GLY A 184 8.12 18.12 12.71
N MET A 185 7.44 18.68 13.70
CA MET A 185 7.35 18.07 15.03
C MET A 185 6.69 16.69 14.98
N GLY A 186 5.56 16.59 14.25
CA GLY A 186 4.81 15.35 14.06
C GLY A 186 5.62 14.28 13.34
N PHE A 187 6.37 14.66 12.30
CA PHE A 187 7.32 13.79 11.61
C PHE A 187 8.30 13.19 12.61
N ALA A 188 9.03 14.02 13.35
CA ALA A 188 10.00 13.53 14.34
C ALA A 188 9.34 12.62 15.39
N GLN A 189 8.17 12.99 15.92
CA GLN A 189 7.50 12.17 16.93
C GLN A 189 6.95 10.84 16.39
N ALA A 190 6.54 10.80 15.13
CA ALA A 190 5.92 9.62 14.52
C ALA A 190 6.94 8.67 13.87
N THR A 191 8.12 9.16 13.47
CA THR A 191 9.10 8.37 12.69
C THR A 191 10.42 8.12 13.42
N SER A 192 10.78 8.87 14.46
CA SER A 192 12.10 8.76 15.13
C SER A 192 12.33 7.48 15.94
N ASN A 193 11.30 6.63 16.14
CA ASN A 193 11.45 5.41 16.93
C ASN A 193 10.79 4.19 16.28
N VAL A 194 11.39 3.74 15.18
CA VAL A 194 10.96 2.61 14.36
C VAL A 194 10.88 1.30 15.17
N ASP A 195 11.75 1.12 16.18
CA ASP A 195 11.72 -0.02 17.11
C ASP A 195 10.51 0.04 18.07
N ARG A 196 10.19 1.22 18.62
CA ARG A 196 9.01 1.40 19.50
C ARG A 196 7.67 1.18 18.77
N HIS A 197 7.67 1.29 17.45
CA HIS A 197 6.49 1.11 16.61
C HIS A 197 6.39 -0.28 15.96
N HIS A 198 7.30 -1.21 16.30
CA HIS A 198 7.34 -2.57 15.74
C HIS A 198 7.20 -2.59 14.21
N VAL A 199 7.81 -1.60 13.55
CA VAL A 199 7.57 -1.36 12.11
C VAL A 199 8.01 -2.55 11.27
N GLN A 200 8.99 -3.33 11.74
CA GLN A 200 9.52 -4.50 11.03
C GLN A 200 8.55 -5.68 10.89
N ILE A 201 7.50 -5.77 11.72
CA ILE A 201 6.48 -6.84 11.63
C ILE A 201 5.20 -6.39 10.93
N ARG A 202 5.19 -5.19 10.33
CA ARG A 202 4.00 -4.65 9.69
C ARG A 202 3.73 -5.30 8.33
N PRO A 203 2.48 -5.74 8.06
CA PRO A 203 2.11 -6.27 6.74
C PRO A 203 2.13 -5.18 5.65
N ASP A 204 2.09 -3.90 6.02
CA ASP A 204 2.11 -2.74 5.12
C ASP A 204 3.45 -1.97 5.15
N LEU A 205 4.54 -2.63 5.54
CA LEU A 205 5.85 -1.99 5.79
C LEU A 205 6.36 -1.15 4.61
N LYS A 206 6.29 -1.66 3.38
CA LYS A 206 6.68 -0.87 2.20
C LYS A 206 5.86 0.42 2.08
N ARG A 207 4.53 0.33 2.17
CA ARG A 207 3.65 1.49 2.06
C ARG A 207 3.93 2.52 3.15
N TYR A 208 4.19 2.05 4.37
CA TYR A 208 4.61 2.90 5.46
C TYR A 208 5.94 3.60 5.15
N ALA A 209 6.95 2.87 4.68
CA ALA A 209 8.26 3.42 4.34
C ALA A 209 8.18 4.46 3.21
N VAL A 210 7.41 4.19 2.16
CA VAL A 210 7.14 5.15 1.06
C VAL A 210 6.46 6.41 1.59
N GLY A 211 5.51 6.28 2.52
CA GLY A 211 4.87 7.42 3.17
C GLY A 211 5.84 8.29 3.98
N VAL A 212 6.75 7.66 4.73
CA VAL A 212 7.82 8.36 5.46
C VAL A 212 8.77 9.07 4.48
N LEU A 213 9.16 8.39 3.40
CA LEU A 213 10.05 8.93 2.37
C LEU A 213 9.42 10.15 1.65
N GLY A 214 8.12 10.07 1.36
CA GLY A 214 7.36 11.18 0.76
C GLY A 214 7.25 12.39 1.70
N LEU A 215 6.97 12.16 2.98
CA LEU A 215 6.90 13.24 3.97
C LEU A 215 8.28 13.89 4.21
N ALA A 216 9.33 13.08 4.30
CA ALA A 216 10.71 13.55 4.37
C ALA A 216 11.08 14.41 3.15
N SER A 217 10.74 13.95 1.94
CA SER A 217 10.96 14.70 0.69
C SER A 217 10.17 16.01 0.67
N LEU A 218 8.92 16.02 1.13
CA LEU A 218 8.11 17.24 1.21
C LEU A 218 8.79 18.30 2.11
N LEU A 219 9.28 17.89 3.29
CA LEU A 219 9.96 18.82 4.20
C LEU A 219 11.25 19.37 3.57
N LEU A 220 12.09 18.51 2.99
CA LEU A 220 13.36 18.92 2.38
C LEU A 220 13.14 19.85 1.18
N THR A 221 12.26 19.47 0.26
CA THR A 221 11.98 20.26 -0.94
C THR A 221 11.34 21.61 -0.60
N GLN A 222 10.43 21.65 0.38
CA GLN A 222 9.83 22.92 0.82
C GLN A 222 10.86 23.84 1.50
N MET A 223 11.79 23.29 2.30
CA MET A 223 12.88 24.09 2.90
C MET A 223 13.82 24.64 1.83
N ARG A 224 14.22 23.82 0.85
CA ARG A 224 15.03 24.27 -0.30
C ARG A 224 14.34 25.36 -1.09
N HIS A 225 13.04 25.21 -1.35
CA HIS A 225 12.27 26.21 -2.07
C HIS A 225 12.20 27.54 -1.31
N ALA A 226 11.96 27.50 0.00
CA ALA A 226 11.82 28.71 0.82
C ALA A 226 13.15 29.39 1.17
N HIS A 227 14.23 28.62 1.27
CA HIS A 227 15.53 29.05 1.83
C HIS A 227 16.73 28.65 0.95
N ALA A 228 16.59 28.71 -0.37
CA ALA A 228 17.59 28.25 -1.33
C ALA A 228 19.00 28.80 -1.05
N GLU A 229 19.13 30.13 -0.91
CA GLU A 229 20.41 30.81 -0.68
C GLU A 229 21.08 30.36 0.64
N LEU A 230 20.30 30.26 1.72
CA LEU A 230 20.78 29.80 3.01
C LEU A 230 21.30 28.36 2.92
N ILE A 231 20.52 27.48 2.27
CA ILE A 231 20.85 26.06 2.15
C ILE A 231 22.09 25.86 1.29
N GLU A 232 22.20 26.55 0.14
CA GLU A 232 23.39 26.51 -0.72
C GLU A 232 24.65 26.95 0.04
N GLN A 233 24.55 28.01 0.84
CA GLN A 233 25.66 28.48 1.68
C GLN A 233 26.08 27.42 2.71
N ARG A 234 25.11 26.82 3.40
CA ARG A 234 25.36 25.82 4.45
C ARG A 234 25.94 24.53 3.88
N ASP A 235 25.39 24.03 2.79
CA ASP A 235 25.89 22.81 2.12
C ASP A 235 27.31 23.01 1.58
N SER A 236 27.63 24.21 1.05
CA SER A 236 28.98 24.56 0.58
C SER A 236 30.01 24.69 1.71
N SER A 237 29.59 25.11 2.90
CA SER A 237 30.46 25.26 4.07
C SER A 237 30.81 23.95 4.79
N ALA A 238 30.08 22.86 4.47
CA ALA A 238 30.21 21.55 5.08
C ALA A 238 30.99 20.53 4.22
N SER A 239 31.38 20.93 3.00
CA SER A 239 32.18 20.13 2.05
C SER A 239 33.67 20.46 2.17
#